data_AF-A0A0G0X3X3-F1
#
_entry.id   AF-A0A0G0X3X3-F1
#
_cell.length_a   1.000
_cell.length_b   1.000
_cell.length_c   1.000
_cell.angle_alpha   90.00
_cell.angle_beta   90.00
_cell.angle_gamma   90.00
#
_symmetry.space_group_name_H-M   'P 1'
#
loop_
_entity.id
_entity.type
_entity.pdbx_description
1 polymer ?
#
loop_
_entity_poly.entity_id
_entity_poly.type
_entity_poly.pdbx_seq_one_letter_code
_entity_poly.pdbx_strand_id
1 'polypeptide(L)'
;MKRRGWLTILLLLAIALFAYRNGAKQFFLQDEWQAMGLVLYYKKIGSLAALFLPYKGLLAHFNPLTTALFLLENHFFHFWYGGYAWISVFTHLVNTALLYVFVLRWGRKQHLAFSVAALFAVYSISHQAVTWISGGNGLMQATTLFLLSLHGLHLYVTTRKRHFLLFTTAMFFLSLFFKEDVVFLFLGIPSFYFIMEHRPGKKSYVVLLAMMATFVLYVSIRLLLVAKGLYAYEETVDVSTQHIFVYPFRAMIMPIRMLTQSLIPELVILTASRWFTTTAYPQFMVDGQPNPFISETIVADFVSYMGTIAMLGITFVIYRILRELKETGLSKLVVFSIILITESALSYIFVPGRAGFFSILPSRYLYIASIGASIFVSVALYAFWTQVARGQRKLLIGGYMVSMGIVALLHYGNLQHTIQGFAAVGTLRKSFLTAIRSNHETLPKRVVVYTKSDTVHYGSPNGEYTLPVQSGFGQMLLVWYDATEHFPACLFEKLYLYERLSQEYRECGARGFGYFREKDKLLEAVREFGLPRESIIGFSYSGKRQEFEDITGEVQKELFP
;
A
#
# COMPACT_ATOMS: atom_id res chain seq x y z
N MET A 1 -19.57 27.64 -2.86
CA MET A 1 -19.83 26.94 -1.57
C MET A 1 -20.22 27.97 -0.51
N LYS A 2 -21.29 27.76 0.26
CA LYS A 2 -21.62 28.67 1.38
C LYS A 2 -20.49 28.60 2.44
N ARG A 3 -20.29 29.66 3.25
CA ARG A 3 -19.27 29.75 4.34
C ARG A 3 -19.20 28.50 5.23
N ARG A 4 -20.34 27.84 5.49
CA ARG A 4 -20.43 26.58 6.26
C ARG A 4 -19.67 25.40 5.63
N GLY A 5 -19.59 25.32 4.30
CA GLY A 5 -18.89 24.23 3.61
C GLY A 5 -17.37 24.26 3.81
N TRP A 6 -16.78 25.46 3.89
CA TRP A 6 -15.35 25.62 4.15
C TRP A 6 -14.96 25.17 5.56
N LEU A 7 -15.78 25.49 6.56
CA LEU A 7 -15.57 25.02 7.94
C LEU A 7 -15.60 23.49 8.03
N THR A 8 -16.49 22.82 7.30
CA THR A 8 -16.54 21.35 7.27
C THR A 8 -15.28 20.75 6.67
N ILE A 9 -14.76 21.32 5.58
CA ILE A 9 -13.50 20.87 4.98
C ILE A 9 -12.35 21.10 5.96
N LEU A 10 -12.23 22.28 6.58
CA LEU A 10 -11.19 22.56 7.57
C LEU A 10 -11.22 21.57 8.75
N LEU A 11 -12.42 21.20 9.23
CA LEU A 11 -12.56 20.20 10.28
C LEU A 11 -12.10 18.80 9.83
N LEU A 12 -12.47 18.38 8.61
CA LEU A 12 -11.98 17.12 8.03
C LEU A 12 -10.45 17.13 7.90
N LEU A 13 -9.88 18.27 7.50
CA LEU A 13 -8.44 18.43 7.41
C LEU A 13 -7.77 18.28 8.77
N ALA A 14 -8.33 18.92 9.80
CA ALA A 14 -7.84 18.79 11.17
C ALA A 14 -7.90 17.34 11.68
N ILE A 15 -8.99 16.61 11.38
CA ILE A 15 -9.15 15.20 11.76
C ILE A 15 -8.06 14.33 11.12
N ALA A 16 -7.83 14.43 9.81
CA ALA A 16 -6.81 13.62 9.15
C ALA A 16 -5.38 14.03 9.58
N LEU A 17 -5.09 15.32 9.72
CA LEU A 17 -3.79 15.77 10.25
C LEU A 17 -3.54 15.23 11.66
N PHE A 18 -4.55 15.25 12.52
CA PHE A 18 -4.47 14.70 13.87
C PHE A 18 -4.28 13.18 13.84
N ALA A 19 -5.00 12.47 12.97
CA ALA A 19 -4.91 11.03 12.80
C ALA A 19 -3.50 10.57 12.37
N TYR A 20 -2.82 11.34 11.52
CA TYR A 20 -1.50 10.97 11.00
C TYR A 20 -0.33 11.79 11.58
N ARG A 21 -0.55 12.57 12.64
CA ARG A 21 0.48 13.45 13.25
C ARG A 21 1.79 12.76 13.63
N ASN A 22 1.73 11.48 13.98
CA ASN A 22 2.90 10.67 14.36
C ASN A 22 3.54 9.97 13.16
N GLY A 23 2.95 10.07 11.96
CA GLY A 23 3.45 9.44 10.74
C GLY A 23 4.87 9.89 10.41
N ALA A 24 5.17 11.17 10.54
CA ALA A 24 6.50 11.73 10.26
C ALA A 24 7.64 11.23 11.18
N LYS A 25 7.31 10.52 12.27
CA LYS A 25 8.30 9.89 13.17
C LYS A 25 8.79 8.52 12.67
N GLN A 26 8.18 7.98 11.61
CA GLN A 26 8.60 6.72 11.01
C GLN A 26 9.91 6.90 10.20
N PHE A 27 10.37 5.78 9.65
CA PHE A 27 11.54 5.71 8.78
C PHE A 27 11.26 4.75 7.62
N PHE A 28 12.13 4.71 6.62
CA PHE A 28 11.97 3.88 5.43
C PHE A 28 11.86 2.39 5.78
N LEU A 29 10.98 1.68 5.06
CA LEU A 29 10.56 0.33 5.45
C LEU A 29 11.32 -0.75 4.68
N GLN A 30 11.19 -0.78 3.35
CA GLN A 30 11.74 -1.86 2.52
C GLN A 30 11.98 -1.38 1.09
N ASP A 31 10.92 -1.31 0.29
CA ASP A 31 10.99 -1.04 -1.16
C ASP A 31 11.57 0.34 -1.46
N GLU A 32 11.55 1.27 -0.50
CA GLU A 32 12.20 2.59 -0.64
C GLU A 32 13.71 2.46 -0.89
N TRP A 33 14.39 1.51 -0.22
CA TRP A 33 15.83 1.28 -0.40
C TRP A 33 16.14 0.74 -1.78
N GLN A 34 15.29 -0.15 -2.30
CA GLN A 34 15.38 -0.65 -3.66
C GLN A 34 15.25 0.51 -4.66
N ALA A 35 14.22 1.34 -4.49
CA ALA A 35 13.95 2.46 -5.38
C ALA A 35 15.09 3.50 -5.35
N MET A 36 15.62 3.82 -4.16
CA MET A 36 16.76 4.71 -4.01
C MET A 36 18.03 4.13 -4.66
N GLY A 37 18.32 2.83 -4.47
CA GLY A 37 19.45 2.16 -5.10
C GLY A 37 19.37 2.20 -6.63
N LEU A 38 18.18 1.96 -7.20
CA LEU A 38 17.94 2.09 -8.63
C LEU A 38 18.15 3.52 -9.13
N VAL A 39 17.63 4.53 -8.41
CA VAL A 39 17.84 5.94 -8.76
C VAL A 39 19.33 6.28 -8.78
N LEU A 40 20.10 5.83 -7.79
CA LEU A 40 21.54 6.04 -7.74
C LEU A 40 22.25 5.37 -8.93
N TYR A 41 21.90 4.13 -9.26
CA TYR A 41 22.44 3.42 -10.42
C TYR A 41 22.23 4.20 -11.72
N TYR A 42 20.97 4.48 -12.08
CA TYR A 42 20.62 5.13 -13.35
C TYR A 42 21.13 6.57 -13.43
N LYS A 43 21.21 7.28 -12.29
CA LYS A 43 21.82 8.61 -12.23
C LYS A 43 23.31 8.54 -12.58
N LYS A 44 24.04 7.57 -12.03
CA LYS A 44 25.50 7.46 -12.22
C LYS A 44 25.90 7.01 -13.63
N ILE A 45 25.07 6.21 -14.30
CA ILE A 45 25.30 5.82 -15.71
C ILE A 45 24.69 6.80 -16.74
N GLY A 46 24.08 7.90 -16.28
CA GLY A 46 23.47 8.91 -17.16
C GLY A 46 22.18 8.46 -17.87
N SER A 47 21.46 7.48 -17.34
CA SER A 47 20.29 6.87 -17.96
C SER A 47 19.02 6.94 -17.10
N LEU A 48 18.79 8.08 -16.43
CA LEU A 48 17.59 8.28 -15.59
C LEU A 48 16.26 8.07 -16.33
N ALA A 49 16.23 8.32 -17.65
CA ALA A 49 15.05 8.09 -18.47
C ALA A 49 14.59 6.62 -18.48
N ALA A 50 15.50 5.67 -18.24
CA ALA A 50 15.18 4.24 -18.18
C ALA A 50 14.22 3.90 -17.03
N LEU A 51 14.19 4.68 -15.94
CA LEU A 51 13.26 4.47 -14.82
C LEU A 51 11.79 4.71 -15.18
N PHE A 52 11.52 5.37 -16.31
CA PHE A 52 10.16 5.60 -16.82
C PHE A 52 9.67 4.47 -17.72
N LEU A 53 10.54 3.51 -18.06
CA LEU A 53 10.19 2.36 -18.88
C LEU A 53 9.54 1.27 -18.02
N PRO A 54 8.67 0.43 -18.61
CA PRO A 54 8.10 -0.70 -17.92
C PRO A 54 9.19 -1.69 -17.49
N TYR A 55 8.92 -2.45 -16.44
CA TYR A 55 9.65 -3.68 -16.19
C TYR A 55 9.42 -4.69 -17.33
N LYS A 56 10.31 -5.68 -17.46
CA LYS A 56 10.21 -6.67 -18.55
C LYS A 56 8.92 -7.48 -18.45
N GLY A 57 8.12 -7.44 -19.51
CA GLY A 57 6.88 -8.20 -19.65
C GLY A 57 5.61 -7.36 -19.70
N LEU A 58 4.58 -7.86 -20.40
CA LEU A 58 3.32 -7.14 -20.64
C LEU A 58 2.50 -6.90 -19.36
N LEU A 59 2.67 -7.73 -18.33
CA LEU A 59 1.99 -7.60 -17.04
C LEU A 59 2.85 -6.91 -15.98
N ALA A 60 4.05 -6.47 -16.33
CA ALA A 60 4.98 -5.87 -15.40
C ALA A 60 4.66 -4.39 -15.15
N HIS A 61 5.13 -3.85 -14.02
CA HIS A 61 4.79 -2.49 -13.62
C HIS A 61 5.23 -1.43 -14.63
N PHE A 62 4.38 -0.42 -14.84
CA PHE A 62 4.57 0.76 -15.66
C PHE A 62 3.80 1.93 -15.07
N ASN A 63 4.47 2.59 -14.14
CA ASN A 63 3.91 3.71 -13.38
C ASN A 63 4.82 4.96 -13.53
N PRO A 64 4.98 5.50 -14.75
CA PRO A 64 5.95 6.57 -15.01
C PRO A 64 5.66 7.85 -14.22
N LEU A 65 4.40 8.14 -13.87
CA LEU A 65 4.07 9.30 -13.04
C LEU A 65 4.43 9.06 -11.56
N THR A 66 4.37 7.81 -11.09
CA THR A 66 4.86 7.46 -9.76
C THR A 66 6.38 7.54 -9.69
N THR A 67 7.08 7.09 -10.73
CA THR A 67 8.52 7.32 -10.86
C THR A 67 8.85 8.81 -10.83
N ALA A 68 8.13 9.64 -11.59
CA ALA A 68 8.31 11.08 -11.59
C ALA A 68 8.15 11.69 -10.19
N LEU A 69 7.08 11.31 -9.50
CA LEU A 69 6.80 11.76 -8.14
C LEU A 69 7.92 11.35 -7.18
N PHE A 70 8.32 10.07 -7.20
CA PHE A 70 9.39 9.57 -6.34
C PHE A 70 10.73 10.28 -6.58
N LEU A 71 11.07 10.55 -7.84
CA LEU A 71 12.28 11.32 -8.19
C LEU A 71 12.23 12.75 -7.64
N LEU A 72 11.07 13.40 -7.72
CA LEU A 72 10.87 14.74 -7.14
C LEU A 72 10.99 14.70 -5.62
N GLU A 73 10.33 13.74 -4.96
CA GLU A 73 10.42 13.58 -3.51
C GLU A 73 11.87 13.31 -3.07
N ASN A 74 12.58 12.43 -3.77
CA ASN A 74 13.98 12.14 -3.50
C ASN A 74 14.89 13.35 -3.73
N HIS A 75 14.61 14.16 -4.76
CA HIS A 75 15.35 15.40 -5.01
C HIS A 75 15.18 16.40 -3.86
N PHE A 76 13.96 16.58 -3.33
CA PHE A 76 13.71 17.57 -2.28
C PHE A 76 14.03 17.08 -0.87
N PHE A 77 13.79 15.80 -0.57
CA PHE A 77 13.83 15.31 0.81
C PHE A 77 14.97 14.34 1.09
N HIS A 78 15.59 13.72 0.08
CA HIS A 78 16.67 12.74 0.26
C HIS A 78 16.28 11.69 1.34
N PHE A 79 17.04 11.56 2.43
CA PHE A 79 16.73 10.63 3.52
C PHE A 79 15.80 11.19 4.62
N TRP A 80 15.25 12.40 4.44
CA TRP A 80 14.29 12.97 5.37
C TRP A 80 12.89 12.40 5.14
N TYR A 81 12.61 11.26 5.78
CA TYR A 81 11.32 10.57 5.72
C TYR A 81 10.11 11.49 5.99
N GLY A 82 10.25 12.48 6.87
CA GLY A 82 9.17 13.41 7.21
C GLY A 82 8.54 14.11 5.99
N GLY A 83 9.35 14.46 4.98
CA GLY A 83 8.85 15.11 3.76
C GLY A 83 7.91 14.21 2.95
N TYR A 84 8.30 12.94 2.76
CA TYR A 84 7.48 11.93 2.12
C TYR A 84 6.16 11.70 2.88
N ALA A 85 6.23 11.59 4.22
CA ALA A 85 5.05 11.42 5.06
C ALA A 85 4.08 12.60 4.92
N TRP A 86 4.58 13.84 4.82
CA TRP A 86 3.73 15.02 4.64
C TRP A 86 3.03 15.05 3.28
N ILE A 87 3.71 14.69 2.18
CA ILE A 87 3.08 14.57 0.86
C ILE A 87 1.98 13.50 0.88
N SER A 88 2.28 12.38 1.55
CA SER A 88 1.32 11.30 1.69
C SER A 88 0.05 11.77 2.42
N VAL A 89 0.20 12.36 3.60
CA VAL A 89 -0.91 12.91 4.38
C VAL A 89 -1.66 13.98 3.60
N PHE A 90 -0.95 14.87 2.89
CA PHE A 90 -1.57 15.90 2.05
C PHE A 90 -2.44 15.30 0.94
N THR A 91 -1.96 14.27 0.25
CA THR A 91 -2.74 13.62 -0.81
C THR A 91 -3.96 12.90 -0.25
N HIS A 92 -3.83 12.25 0.92
CA HIS A 92 -4.98 11.64 1.60
C HIS A 92 -6.02 12.68 2.06
N LEU A 93 -5.58 13.87 2.49
CA LEU A 93 -6.46 15.00 2.80
C LEU A 93 -7.26 15.46 1.57
N VAL A 94 -6.61 15.54 0.40
CA VAL A 94 -7.29 15.85 -0.88
C VAL A 94 -8.31 14.78 -1.21
N ASN A 95 -7.98 13.49 -1.09
CA ASN A 95 -8.90 12.39 -1.34
C ASN A 95 -10.12 12.43 -0.40
N THR A 96 -9.89 12.70 0.88
CA THR A 96 -10.95 12.89 1.88
C THR A 96 -11.89 14.04 1.50
N ALA A 97 -11.35 15.19 1.06
CA ALA A 97 -12.14 16.33 0.66
C ALA A 97 -12.95 16.06 -0.63
N LEU A 98 -12.36 15.39 -1.62
CA LEU A 98 -13.05 14.99 -2.83
C LEU A 98 -14.19 14.01 -2.52
N LEU A 99 -13.95 13.02 -1.65
CA LEU A 99 -14.97 12.07 -1.20
C LEU A 99 -16.14 12.78 -0.50
N TYR A 100 -15.86 13.73 0.40
CA TYR A 100 -16.89 14.56 1.03
C TYR A 100 -17.78 15.24 -0.02
N VAL A 101 -17.16 15.90 -1.02
CA VAL A 101 -17.90 16.59 -2.08
C VAL A 101 -18.68 15.60 -2.94
N PHE A 102 -18.14 14.40 -3.20
CA PHE A 102 -18.80 13.38 -4.03
C PHE A 102 -20.08 12.87 -3.35
N VAL A 103 -19.99 12.47 -2.08
CA VAL A 103 -21.12 11.97 -1.29
C VAL A 103 -22.16 13.06 -1.09
N LEU A 104 -21.73 14.31 -0.85
CA LEU A 104 -22.64 15.44 -0.67
C LEU A 104 -23.53 15.67 -1.91
N ARG A 105 -23.00 15.43 -3.12
CA ARG A 105 -23.78 15.60 -4.36
C ARG A 105 -24.86 14.52 -4.54
N TRP A 106 -24.64 13.31 -4.01
CA TRP A 106 -25.61 12.21 -4.08
C TRP A 106 -26.70 12.32 -3.01
N GLY A 107 -26.30 12.39 -1.75
CA GLY A 107 -27.25 12.34 -0.63
C GLY A 107 -27.82 13.69 -0.24
N ARG A 108 -27.17 14.80 -0.62
CA ARG A 108 -27.49 16.18 -0.16
C ARG A 108 -27.51 16.36 1.37
N LYS A 109 -27.04 15.37 2.12
CA LYS A 109 -26.98 15.35 3.59
C LYS A 109 -25.56 15.62 4.05
N GLN A 110 -25.33 16.83 4.58
CA GLN A 110 -24.01 17.27 5.01
C GLN A 110 -23.41 16.42 6.13
N HIS A 111 -24.22 16.01 7.12
CA HIS A 111 -23.76 15.16 8.22
C HIS A 111 -23.29 13.80 7.71
N LEU A 112 -24.05 13.17 6.81
CA LEU A 112 -23.66 11.88 6.22
C LEU A 112 -22.38 12.01 5.40
N ALA A 113 -22.28 13.03 4.53
CA ALA A 113 -21.07 13.27 3.75
C ALA A 113 -19.85 13.53 4.63
N PHE A 114 -20.03 14.29 5.72
CA PHE A 114 -18.99 14.52 6.72
C PHE A 114 -18.58 13.22 7.40
N SER A 115 -19.53 12.42 7.88
CA SER A 115 -19.27 11.14 8.54
C SER A 115 -18.55 10.15 7.64
N VAL A 116 -18.91 10.06 6.35
CA VAL A 116 -18.20 9.23 5.37
C VAL A 116 -16.75 9.69 5.21
N ALA A 117 -16.54 10.98 4.99
CA ALA A 117 -15.19 11.52 4.79
C ALA A 117 -14.34 11.44 6.07
N ALA A 118 -14.92 11.70 7.24
CA ALA A 118 -14.26 11.60 8.53
C ALA A 118 -13.86 10.14 8.84
N LEU A 119 -14.73 9.18 8.52
CA LEU A 119 -14.41 7.76 8.66
C LEU A 119 -13.27 7.34 7.71
N PHE A 120 -13.34 7.74 6.44
CA PHE A 120 -12.27 7.48 5.46
C PHE A 120 -10.92 8.09 5.90
N ALA A 121 -10.96 9.30 6.47
CA ALA A 121 -9.79 10.01 6.98
C ALA A 121 -9.07 9.30 8.14
N VAL A 122 -9.77 8.44 8.89
CA VAL A 122 -9.19 7.70 10.04
C VAL A 122 -9.16 6.20 9.79
N TYR A 123 -9.46 5.74 8.56
CA TYR A 123 -9.74 4.33 8.28
C TYR A 123 -8.50 3.44 8.45
N SER A 124 -8.44 2.70 9.55
CA SER A 124 -7.26 1.91 9.92
C SER A 124 -6.99 0.72 9.02
N ILE A 125 -8.00 0.18 8.34
CA ILE A 125 -7.86 -1.04 7.52
C ILE A 125 -6.96 -0.77 6.30
N SER A 126 -7.01 0.43 5.73
CA SER A 126 -6.22 0.83 4.56
C SER A 126 -5.04 1.75 4.89
N HIS A 127 -4.56 1.73 6.15
CA HIS A 127 -3.55 2.67 6.63
C HIS A 127 -2.23 2.62 5.85
N GLN A 128 -1.81 1.45 5.33
CA GLN A 128 -0.55 1.32 4.61
C GLN A 128 -0.47 2.20 3.37
N ALA A 129 -1.61 2.53 2.73
CA ALA A 129 -1.61 3.45 1.61
C ALA A 129 -1.22 4.89 2.01
N VAL A 130 -1.29 5.25 3.29
CA VAL A 130 -0.90 6.56 3.81
C VAL A 130 0.42 6.49 4.59
N THR A 131 0.65 5.43 5.37
CA THR A 131 1.82 5.33 6.26
C THR A 131 3.04 4.71 5.59
N TRP A 132 2.87 3.91 4.55
CA TRP A 132 3.99 3.29 3.84
C TRP A 132 4.20 3.98 2.50
N ILE A 133 5.31 4.71 2.37
CA ILE A 133 5.61 5.56 1.21
C ILE A 133 5.66 4.74 -0.08
N SER A 134 6.45 3.67 -0.16
CA SER A 134 6.48 2.85 -1.39
C SER A 134 5.17 2.14 -1.69
N GLY A 135 4.42 1.73 -0.65
CA GLY A 135 3.12 1.08 -0.81
C GLY A 135 2.02 2.04 -1.26
N GLY A 136 2.06 3.29 -0.80
CA GLY A 136 1.04 4.32 -0.99
C GLY A 136 1.30 5.26 -2.16
N ASN A 137 2.58 5.51 -2.48
CA ASN A 137 2.97 6.35 -3.61
C ASN A 137 2.43 5.76 -4.91
N GLY A 138 1.88 6.63 -5.73
CA GLY A 138 1.12 6.26 -6.91
C GLY A 138 -0.33 5.91 -6.60
N LEU A 139 -0.60 5.04 -5.64
CA LEU A 139 -1.97 4.59 -5.35
C LEU A 139 -2.87 5.75 -4.89
N MET A 140 -2.38 6.62 -4.02
CA MET A 140 -3.19 7.75 -3.55
C MET A 140 -3.42 8.82 -4.62
N GLN A 141 -2.41 9.10 -5.45
CA GLN A 141 -2.52 10.04 -6.57
C GLN A 141 -3.45 9.48 -7.66
N ALA A 142 -3.34 8.18 -7.94
CA ALA A 142 -4.30 7.48 -8.79
C ALA A 142 -5.72 7.56 -8.21
N THR A 143 -5.88 7.42 -6.89
CA THR A 143 -7.17 7.59 -6.20
C THR A 143 -7.70 9.03 -6.31
N THR A 144 -6.84 10.05 -6.23
CA THR A 144 -7.22 11.45 -6.46
C THR A 144 -7.81 11.63 -7.85
N LEU A 145 -7.11 11.13 -8.88
CA LEU A 145 -7.55 11.21 -10.26
C LEU A 145 -8.81 10.36 -10.53
N PHE A 146 -8.95 9.21 -9.87
CA PHE A 146 -10.17 8.41 -9.85
C PHE A 146 -11.36 9.19 -9.28
N LEU A 147 -11.21 9.83 -8.12
CA LEU A 147 -12.29 10.64 -7.52
C LEU A 147 -12.64 11.84 -8.41
N LEU A 148 -11.66 12.50 -9.02
CA LEU A 148 -11.91 13.53 -10.03
C LEU A 148 -12.64 12.98 -11.26
N SER A 149 -12.28 11.78 -11.71
CA SER A 149 -12.98 11.09 -12.81
C SER A 149 -14.45 10.84 -12.47
N LEU A 150 -14.75 10.40 -11.24
CA LEU A 150 -16.13 10.24 -10.73
C LEU A 150 -16.88 11.57 -10.64
N HIS A 151 -16.21 12.66 -10.24
CA HIS A 151 -16.80 13.99 -10.26
C HIS A 151 -17.16 14.43 -11.68
N GLY A 152 -16.28 14.21 -12.65
CA GLY A 152 -16.55 14.42 -14.07
C GLY A 152 -17.74 13.60 -14.54
N LEU A 153 -17.81 12.32 -14.13
CA LEU A 153 -18.86 11.40 -14.57
C LEU A 153 -20.21 11.87 -14.05
N HIS A 154 -20.26 12.27 -12.79
CA HIS A 154 -21.45 12.87 -12.20
C HIS A 154 -21.88 14.13 -12.98
N LEU A 155 -20.95 15.03 -13.29
CA LEU A 155 -21.26 16.27 -14.02
C LEU A 155 -21.73 15.98 -15.45
N TYR A 156 -21.17 14.96 -16.10
CA TYR A 156 -21.64 14.48 -17.39
C TYR A 156 -23.06 13.92 -17.32
N VAL A 157 -23.37 13.08 -16.32
CA VAL A 157 -24.71 12.51 -16.13
C VAL A 157 -25.74 13.62 -15.92
N THR A 158 -25.41 14.67 -15.16
CA THR A 158 -26.36 15.76 -14.86
C THR A 158 -26.51 16.78 -15.98
N THR A 159 -25.43 17.15 -16.68
CA THR A 159 -25.45 18.24 -17.66
C THR A 159 -25.43 17.77 -19.12
N ARG A 160 -25.05 16.51 -19.37
CA ARG A 160 -24.83 15.90 -20.69
C ARG A 160 -23.77 16.59 -21.56
N LYS A 161 -22.95 17.49 -20.98
CA LYS A 161 -21.88 18.16 -21.72
C LYS A 161 -20.68 17.25 -21.90
N ARG A 162 -20.27 17.01 -23.16
CA ARG A 162 -19.22 16.03 -23.53
C ARG A 162 -17.85 16.32 -22.92
N HIS A 163 -17.51 17.58 -22.64
CA HIS A 163 -16.22 17.91 -22.00
C HIS A 163 -16.09 17.31 -20.59
N PHE A 164 -17.19 17.04 -19.88
CA PHE A 164 -17.11 16.35 -18.60
C PHE A 164 -16.81 14.86 -18.76
N LEU A 165 -17.30 14.23 -19.83
CA LEU A 165 -16.91 12.85 -20.16
C LEU A 165 -15.45 12.78 -20.59
N LEU A 166 -14.98 13.76 -21.38
CA LEU A 166 -13.56 13.89 -21.73
C LEU A 166 -12.70 14.08 -20.47
N PHE A 167 -13.14 14.91 -19.52
CA PHE A 167 -12.47 15.07 -18.24
C PHE A 167 -12.44 13.75 -17.45
N THR A 168 -13.55 13.01 -17.39
CA THR A 168 -13.61 11.67 -16.76
C THR A 168 -12.59 10.72 -17.38
N THR A 169 -12.54 10.62 -18.71
CA THR A 169 -11.63 9.72 -19.41
C THR A 169 -10.18 10.16 -19.27
N ALA A 170 -9.90 11.47 -19.32
CA ALA A 170 -8.55 12.01 -19.15
C ALA A 170 -8.01 11.76 -17.74
N MET A 171 -8.80 12.03 -16.69
CA MET A 171 -8.38 11.77 -15.31
C MET A 171 -8.17 10.27 -15.08
N PHE A 172 -9.06 9.41 -15.59
CA PHE A 172 -8.88 7.96 -15.51
C PHE A 172 -7.61 7.51 -16.26
N PHE A 173 -7.40 7.97 -17.48
CA PHE A 173 -6.22 7.62 -18.26
C PHE A 173 -4.92 8.03 -17.55
N LEU A 174 -4.87 9.23 -16.96
CA LEU A 174 -3.72 9.67 -16.16
C LEU A 174 -3.54 8.84 -14.89
N SER A 175 -4.63 8.38 -14.26
CA SER A 175 -4.54 7.55 -13.05
C SER A 175 -3.83 6.21 -13.29
N LEU A 176 -3.97 5.63 -14.49
CA LEU A 176 -3.29 4.39 -14.88
C LEU A 176 -1.76 4.52 -14.90
N PHE A 177 -1.21 5.71 -15.13
CA PHE A 177 0.24 5.94 -15.11
C PHE A 177 0.81 6.20 -13.72
N PHE A 178 -0.04 6.36 -12.71
CA PHE A 178 0.38 6.35 -11.30
C PHE A 178 0.28 4.94 -10.71
N LYS A 179 -0.82 4.22 -10.97
CA LYS A 179 -1.01 2.87 -10.47
C LYS A 179 -1.90 2.08 -11.41
N GLU A 180 -1.49 0.89 -11.81
CA GLU A 180 -2.33 0.03 -12.66
C GLU A 180 -3.52 -0.55 -11.88
N ASP A 181 -3.51 -0.47 -10.56
CA ASP A 181 -4.58 -0.94 -9.66
C ASP A 181 -5.95 -0.29 -9.95
N VAL A 182 -6.01 0.79 -10.73
CA VAL A 182 -7.26 1.44 -11.17
C VAL A 182 -7.81 0.88 -12.49
N VAL A 183 -7.20 -0.17 -13.06
CA VAL A 183 -7.66 -0.83 -14.29
C VAL A 183 -9.12 -1.31 -14.21
N PHE A 184 -9.60 -1.63 -13.01
CA PHE A 184 -11.01 -2.00 -12.80
C PHE A 184 -12.00 -0.92 -13.28
N LEU A 185 -11.58 0.34 -13.37
CA LEU A 185 -12.44 1.45 -13.82
C LEU A 185 -12.88 1.33 -15.29
N PHE A 186 -12.25 0.46 -16.10
CA PHE A 186 -12.80 0.11 -17.41
C PHE A 186 -14.20 -0.51 -17.31
N LEU A 187 -14.45 -1.30 -16.25
CA LEU A 187 -15.77 -1.80 -15.91
C LEU A 187 -16.50 -0.86 -14.94
N GLY A 188 -15.76 -0.26 -14.00
CA GLY A 188 -16.35 0.58 -12.97
C GLY A 188 -17.00 1.85 -13.48
N ILE A 189 -16.40 2.60 -14.42
CA ILE A 189 -17.03 3.81 -14.96
C ILE A 189 -18.38 3.51 -15.63
N PRO A 190 -18.51 2.49 -16.50
CA PRO A 190 -19.80 2.03 -17.00
C PRO A 190 -20.77 1.64 -15.88
N SER A 191 -20.36 0.81 -14.92
CA SER A 191 -21.19 0.40 -13.78
C SER A 191 -21.71 1.61 -13.00
N PHE A 192 -20.83 2.56 -12.64
CA PHE A 192 -21.17 3.78 -11.93
C PHE A 192 -22.11 4.69 -12.74
N TYR A 193 -21.92 4.78 -14.05
CA TYR A 193 -22.83 5.50 -14.93
C TYR A 193 -24.25 4.93 -14.84
N PHE A 194 -24.41 3.60 -14.93
CA PHE A 194 -25.72 2.95 -14.83
C PHE A 194 -26.38 3.13 -13.47
N ILE A 195 -25.60 3.15 -12.38
CA ILE A 195 -26.13 3.41 -11.03
C ILE A 195 -26.62 4.86 -10.92
N MET A 196 -25.83 5.82 -11.41
CA MET A 196 -26.17 7.25 -11.35
C MET A 196 -27.40 7.59 -12.20
N GLU A 197 -27.45 7.03 -13.42
CA GLU A 197 -28.52 7.24 -14.39
C GLU A 197 -29.86 6.66 -13.91
N HIS A 198 -30.97 7.37 -14.15
CA HIS A 198 -32.30 6.83 -13.80
C HIS A 198 -32.93 6.02 -14.95
N ARG A 199 -32.62 6.38 -16.21
CA ARG A 199 -33.06 5.66 -17.40
C ARG A 199 -31.92 5.69 -18.44
N PRO A 200 -31.10 4.64 -18.54
CA PRO A 200 -30.04 4.60 -19.53
C PRO A 200 -30.67 4.61 -20.94
N GLY A 201 -30.63 5.77 -21.58
CA GLY A 201 -31.11 5.93 -22.95
C GLY A 201 -30.08 5.46 -23.97
N LYS A 202 -30.41 5.61 -25.25
CA LYS A 202 -29.52 5.31 -26.41
C LYS A 202 -28.16 6.03 -26.37
N LYS A 203 -27.86 6.90 -25.40
CA LYS A 203 -26.56 7.58 -25.28
C LYS A 203 -25.58 6.89 -24.32
N SER A 204 -25.95 5.77 -23.69
CA SER A 204 -25.05 4.96 -22.85
C SER A 204 -23.84 4.42 -23.62
N TYR A 205 -24.01 4.11 -24.92
CA TYR A 205 -22.90 3.65 -25.76
C TYR A 205 -21.76 4.67 -25.85
N VAL A 206 -22.01 5.97 -25.65
CA VAL A 206 -20.98 7.01 -25.70
C VAL A 206 -19.97 6.82 -24.57
N VAL A 207 -20.44 6.44 -23.38
CA VAL A 207 -19.56 6.13 -22.23
C VAL A 207 -18.76 4.86 -22.52
N LEU A 208 -19.40 3.82 -23.04
CA LEU A 208 -18.74 2.57 -23.42
C LEU A 208 -17.67 2.78 -24.50
N LEU A 209 -17.97 3.55 -25.54
CA LEU A 209 -17.02 3.91 -26.59
C LEU A 209 -15.85 4.72 -26.04
N ALA A 210 -16.10 5.67 -25.14
CA ALA A 210 -15.03 6.46 -24.51
C ALA A 210 -14.11 5.57 -23.65
N MET A 211 -14.66 4.61 -22.91
CA MET A 211 -13.87 3.62 -22.16
C MET A 211 -13.10 2.67 -23.08
N MET A 212 -13.72 2.19 -24.15
CA MET A 212 -13.06 1.36 -25.15
C MET A 212 -11.91 2.10 -25.83
N ALA A 213 -12.10 3.36 -26.22
CA ALA A 213 -11.04 4.19 -26.79
C ALA A 213 -9.88 4.40 -25.79
N THR A 214 -10.19 4.64 -24.52
CA THR A 214 -9.19 4.76 -23.45
C THR A 214 -8.42 3.44 -23.26
N PHE A 215 -9.12 2.30 -23.31
CA PHE A 215 -8.53 0.97 -23.19
C PHE A 215 -7.57 0.68 -24.34
N VAL A 216 -8.04 0.86 -25.58
CA VAL A 216 -7.23 0.67 -26.79
C VAL A 216 -5.99 1.56 -26.72
N LEU A 217 -6.14 2.85 -26.38
CA LEU A 217 -4.99 3.75 -26.26
C LEU A 217 -3.96 3.28 -25.23
N TYR A 218 -4.40 2.92 -24.03
CA TYR A 218 -3.51 2.44 -22.98
C TYR A 218 -2.79 1.14 -23.38
N VAL A 219 -3.52 0.17 -23.91
CA VAL A 219 -2.97 -1.11 -24.37
C VAL A 219 -2.03 -0.90 -25.56
N SER A 220 -2.35 -0.01 -26.51
CA SER A 220 -1.47 0.32 -27.63
C SER A 220 -0.14 0.91 -27.17
N ILE A 221 -0.14 1.79 -26.16
CA ILE A 221 1.10 2.32 -25.56
C ILE A 221 1.91 1.18 -24.96
N ARG A 222 1.28 0.30 -24.17
CA ARG A 222 1.94 -0.86 -23.54
C ARG A 222 2.54 -1.82 -24.57
N LEU A 223 1.77 -2.17 -25.60
CA LEU A 223 2.20 -3.05 -26.69
C LEU A 223 3.35 -2.43 -27.48
N LEU A 224 3.31 -1.11 -27.74
CA LEU A 224 4.38 -0.42 -28.45
C LEU A 224 5.69 -0.43 -27.66
N LEU A 225 5.65 -0.20 -26.34
CA LEU A 225 6.84 -0.29 -25.47
C LEU A 225 7.42 -1.70 -25.47
N VAL A 226 6.56 -2.71 -25.32
CA VAL A 226 6.94 -4.13 -25.35
C VAL A 226 7.55 -4.53 -26.69
N ALA A 227 6.89 -4.16 -27.80
CA ALA A 227 7.33 -4.49 -29.16
C ALA A 227 8.66 -3.84 -29.54
N LYS A 228 8.97 -2.68 -28.95
CA LYS A 228 10.26 -1.99 -29.12
C LYS A 228 11.34 -2.50 -28.17
N GLY A 229 11.04 -3.45 -27.29
CA GLY A 229 12.00 -3.96 -26.30
C GLY A 229 12.43 -2.91 -25.26
N LEU A 230 11.62 -1.87 -25.04
CA LEU A 230 11.96 -0.77 -24.14
C LEU A 230 11.59 -1.14 -22.71
N TYR A 231 12.56 -1.67 -21.97
CA TYR A 231 12.40 -2.08 -20.57
C TYR A 231 13.44 -1.43 -19.67
N ALA A 232 13.09 -1.20 -18.41
CA ALA A 232 14.03 -0.72 -17.41
C ALA A 232 15.05 -1.82 -17.01
N TYR A 233 14.60 -3.07 -16.82
CA TYR A 233 15.42 -4.18 -16.28
C TYR A 233 15.35 -5.44 -17.15
N GLU A 234 16.48 -6.14 -17.34
CA GLU A 234 16.55 -7.40 -18.10
C GLU A 234 16.25 -8.65 -17.28
N GLU A 235 16.58 -8.63 -15.98
CA GLU A 235 16.32 -9.74 -15.08
C GLU A 235 14.82 -9.92 -14.92
N THR A 236 14.32 -11.01 -15.47
CA THR A 236 13.00 -11.53 -15.15
C THR A 236 13.04 -11.87 -13.68
N VAL A 237 12.37 -11.09 -12.82
CA VAL A 237 11.79 -11.67 -11.62
C VAL A 237 11.08 -12.93 -12.11
N ASP A 238 11.43 -14.10 -11.60
CA ASP A 238 10.88 -15.36 -12.09
C ASP A 238 9.39 -15.40 -11.70
N VAL A 239 8.59 -14.75 -12.54
CA VAL A 239 7.18 -14.55 -12.33
C VAL A 239 6.53 -15.85 -12.75
N SER A 240 6.48 -16.82 -11.83
CA SER A 240 5.88 -18.13 -12.12
C SER A 240 4.50 -17.95 -12.75
N THR A 241 4.40 -18.32 -14.03
CA THR A 241 3.18 -18.22 -14.80
C THR A 241 2.15 -19.12 -14.16
N GLN A 242 1.05 -18.52 -13.68
CA GLN A 242 0.00 -19.25 -13.00
C GLN A 242 -0.79 -20.10 -14.00
N HIS A 243 -1.28 -21.25 -13.54
CA HIS A 243 -2.18 -22.08 -14.33
C HIS A 243 -3.42 -21.27 -14.75
N ILE A 244 -3.91 -21.41 -15.99
CA ILE A 244 -5.00 -20.57 -16.53
C ILE A 244 -6.28 -20.60 -15.67
N PHE A 245 -6.58 -21.75 -15.04
CA PHE A 245 -7.71 -21.91 -14.12
C PHE A 245 -7.63 -21.08 -12.83
N VAL A 246 -6.46 -20.53 -12.50
CA VAL A 246 -6.29 -19.64 -11.34
C VAL A 246 -7.03 -18.32 -11.54
N TYR A 247 -7.10 -17.79 -12.77
CA TYR A 247 -7.74 -16.48 -13.00
C TYR A 247 -9.26 -16.51 -12.80
N PRO A 248 -10.03 -17.49 -13.33
CA PRO A 248 -11.45 -17.61 -12.99
C PRO A 248 -11.70 -17.82 -11.50
N PHE A 249 -10.90 -18.64 -10.83
CA PHE A 249 -10.99 -18.82 -9.38
C PHE A 249 -10.79 -17.50 -8.63
N ARG A 250 -9.75 -16.73 -8.97
CA ARG A 250 -9.50 -15.41 -8.36
C ARG A 250 -10.58 -14.39 -8.70
N ALA A 251 -11.13 -14.42 -9.92
CA ALA A 251 -12.24 -13.56 -10.31
C ALA A 251 -13.47 -13.76 -9.43
N MET A 252 -13.68 -14.98 -8.92
CA MET A 252 -14.74 -15.29 -7.97
C MET A 252 -14.35 -14.95 -6.53
N ILE A 253 -13.16 -15.35 -6.08
CA ILE A 253 -12.76 -15.29 -4.67
C ILE A 253 -12.28 -13.91 -4.23
N MET A 254 -11.56 -13.17 -5.07
CA MET A 254 -11.01 -11.87 -4.68
C MET A 254 -12.09 -10.85 -4.32
N PRO A 255 -13.20 -10.71 -5.07
CA PRO A 255 -14.27 -9.83 -4.65
C PRO A 255 -14.89 -10.21 -3.31
N ILE A 256 -15.07 -11.51 -3.04
CA ILE A 256 -15.59 -12.01 -1.76
C ILE A 256 -14.64 -11.62 -0.61
N ARG A 257 -13.34 -11.89 -0.76
CA ARG A 257 -12.34 -11.47 0.25
C ARG A 257 -12.36 -9.94 0.46
N MET A 258 -12.37 -9.18 -0.63
CA MET A 258 -12.38 -7.71 -0.61
C MET A 258 -13.59 -7.14 0.14
N LEU A 259 -14.78 -7.70 -0.07
CA LEU A 259 -16.00 -7.27 0.61
C LEU A 259 -15.85 -7.36 2.14
N THR A 260 -15.44 -8.52 2.64
CA THR A 260 -15.27 -8.70 4.09
C THR A 260 -14.10 -7.90 4.65
N GLN A 261 -12.93 -8.00 4.01
CA GLN A 261 -11.69 -7.41 4.52
C GLN A 261 -11.67 -5.89 4.40
N SER A 262 -12.48 -5.30 3.53
CA SER A 262 -12.67 -3.85 3.48
C SER A 262 -13.37 -3.29 4.72
N LEU A 263 -14.10 -4.12 5.49
CA LEU A 263 -14.88 -3.70 6.67
C LEU A 263 -14.37 -4.29 7.99
N ILE A 264 -13.83 -5.52 7.93
CA ILE A 264 -13.37 -6.25 9.11
C ILE A 264 -11.84 -6.19 9.17
N PRO A 265 -11.25 -5.67 10.26
CA PRO A 265 -9.80 -5.62 10.41
C PRO A 265 -9.15 -7.00 10.32
N GLU A 266 -7.96 -7.05 9.72
CA GLU A 266 -7.15 -8.27 9.58
C GLU A 266 -7.01 -9.05 10.89
N LEU A 267 -6.70 -8.35 12.00
CA LEU A 267 -6.54 -8.99 13.32
C LEU A 267 -7.81 -9.73 13.77
N VAL A 268 -8.99 -9.19 13.45
CA VAL A 268 -10.27 -9.83 13.81
C VAL A 268 -10.47 -11.10 12.99
N ILE A 269 -10.14 -11.06 11.69
CA ILE A 269 -10.22 -12.24 10.82
C ILE A 269 -9.25 -13.31 11.31
N LEU A 270 -7.98 -12.95 11.53
CA LEU A 270 -6.97 -13.89 12.02
C LEU A 270 -7.33 -14.49 13.39
N THR A 271 -7.87 -13.68 14.30
CA THR A 271 -8.32 -14.16 15.62
C THR A 271 -9.49 -15.12 15.47
N ALA A 272 -10.49 -14.78 14.65
CA ALA A 272 -11.62 -15.66 14.38
C ALA A 272 -11.18 -16.96 13.70
N SER A 273 -10.23 -16.89 12.77
CA SER A 273 -9.70 -18.06 12.07
C SER A 273 -8.91 -18.98 12.99
N ARG A 274 -8.09 -18.42 13.89
CA ARG A 274 -7.38 -19.21 14.92
C ARG A 274 -8.38 -19.87 15.86
N TRP A 275 -9.38 -19.12 16.35
CA TRP A 275 -10.45 -19.68 17.19
C TRP A 275 -11.18 -20.83 16.47
N PHE A 276 -11.59 -20.63 15.22
CA PHE A 276 -12.27 -21.67 14.44
C PHE A 276 -11.38 -22.89 14.22
N THR A 277 -10.09 -22.70 13.97
CA THR A 277 -9.11 -23.79 13.84
C THR A 277 -9.01 -24.58 15.15
N THR A 278 -8.90 -23.90 16.30
CA THR A 278 -8.83 -24.57 17.61
C THR A 278 -10.08 -25.39 17.94
N THR A 279 -11.27 -24.87 17.61
CA THR A 279 -12.54 -25.48 18.02
C THR A 279 -13.05 -26.51 17.03
N ALA A 280 -12.98 -26.22 15.72
CA ALA A 280 -13.56 -27.06 14.68
C ALA A 280 -12.55 -28.01 14.02
N TYR A 281 -11.24 -27.72 14.10
CA TYR A 281 -10.20 -28.53 13.47
C TYR A 281 -8.99 -28.77 14.39
N PRO A 282 -9.17 -29.40 15.56
CA PRO A 282 -8.07 -29.65 16.51
C PRO A 282 -6.93 -30.50 15.92
N GLN A 283 -7.17 -31.27 14.85
CA GLN A 283 -6.13 -32.00 14.12
C GLN A 283 -5.08 -31.11 13.43
N PHE A 284 -5.36 -29.82 13.24
CA PHE A 284 -4.40 -28.85 12.68
C PHE A 284 -3.69 -28.05 13.77
N MET A 285 -3.70 -28.52 15.01
CA MET A 285 -2.89 -27.98 16.10
C MET A 285 -1.48 -28.56 16.05
N VAL A 286 -0.46 -27.71 16.09
CA VAL A 286 0.96 -28.08 16.17
C VAL A 286 1.49 -27.47 17.47
N ASP A 287 2.02 -28.30 18.36
CA ASP A 287 2.54 -27.89 19.69
C ASP A 287 1.55 -27.05 20.51
N GLY A 288 0.26 -27.41 20.44
CA GLY A 288 -0.81 -26.72 21.17
C GLY A 288 -1.20 -25.36 20.58
N GLN A 289 -0.70 -24.99 19.39
CA GLN A 289 -1.07 -23.77 18.67
C GLN A 289 -1.69 -24.10 17.30
N PRO A 290 -2.62 -23.27 16.78
CA PRO A 290 -3.15 -23.46 15.43
C PRO A 290 -2.04 -23.39 14.39
N ASN A 291 -2.01 -24.33 13.45
CA ASN A 291 -1.09 -24.26 12.32
C ASN A 291 -1.33 -22.94 11.55
N PRO A 292 -0.33 -22.05 11.45
CA PRO A 292 -0.50 -20.75 10.79
C PRO A 292 -0.80 -20.90 9.30
N PHE A 293 -0.25 -21.92 8.63
CA PHE A 293 -0.53 -22.16 7.21
C PHE A 293 -1.99 -22.49 6.97
N ILE A 294 -2.68 -23.16 7.90
CA ILE A 294 -4.10 -23.50 7.76
C ILE A 294 -4.99 -22.33 8.22
N SER A 295 -4.69 -21.80 9.42
CA SER A 295 -5.51 -20.76 10.03
C SER A 295 -5.47 -19.44 9.27
N GLU A 296 -4.31 -19.05 8.73
CA GLU A 296 -4.13 -17.78 8.02
C GLU A 296 -4.39 -17.89 6.50
N THR A 297 -4.71 -19.09 5.99
CA THR A 297 -5.10 -19.29 4.59
C THR A 297 -6.53 -19.81 4.44
N ILE A 298 -6.73 -21.13 4.50
CA ILE A 298 -8.00 -21.80 4.23
C ILE A 298 -9.09 -21.33 5.19
N VAL A 299 -8.77 -21.23 6.49
CA VAL A 299 -9.75 -20.82 7.49
C VAL A 299 -10.03 -19.31 7.41
N ALA A 300 -9.02 -18.49 7.08
CA ALA A 300 -9.21 -17.06 6.81
C ALA A 300 -10.12 -16.80 5.60
N ASP A 301 -10.02 -17.63 4.56
CA ASP A 301 -10.94 -17.61 3.43
C ASP A 301 -12.37 -17.93 3.86
N PHE A 302 -12.53 -19.00 4.65
CA PHE A 302 -13.86 -19.39 5.15
C PHE A 302 -14.53 -18.28 5.98
N VAL A 303 -13.78 -17.66 6.90
CA VAL A 303 -14.25 -16.50 7.67
C VAL A 303 -14.62 -15.33 6.74
N SER A 304 -13.81 -15.08 5.71
CA SER A 304 -14.09 -14.05 4.71
C SER A 304 -15.38 -14.35 3.94
N TYR A 305 -15.65 -15.61 3.60
CA TYR A 305 -16.86 -16.01 2.86
C TYR A 305 -18.12 -15.82 3.72
N MET A 306 -18.08 -16.23 4.98
CA MET A 306 -19.16 -15.99 5.94
C MET A 306 -19.44 -14.49 6.12
N GLY A 307 -18.38 -13.69 6.24
CA GLY A 307 -18.48 -12.23 6.32
C GLY A 307 -19.18 -11.62 5.10
N THR A 308 -18.91 -12.13 3.89
CA THR A 308 -19.54 -11.62 2.66
C THR A 308 -21.02 -11.93 2.62
N ILE A 309 -21.42 -13.15 2.99
CA ILE A 309 -22.85 -13.54 3.04
C ILE A 309 -23.60 -12.62 4.02
N ALA A 310 -23.06 -12.42 5.22
CA ALA A 310 -23.63 -11.50 6.19
C ALA A 310 -23.74 -10.07 5.65
N MET A 311 -22.69 -9.58 4.98
CA MET A 311 -22.66 -8.24 4.42
C MET A 311 -23.65 -8.04 3.28
N LEU A 312 -23.83 -9.02 2.40
CA LEU A 312 -24.85 -8.98 1.34
C LEU A 312 -26.26 -8.96 1.93
N GLY A 313 -26.51 -9.76 2.98
CA GLY A 313 -27.77 -9.72 3.74
C GLY A 313 -28.04 -8.35 4.35
N ILE A 314 -27.05 -7.76 5.03
CA ILE A 314 -27.14 -6.41 5.60
C ILE A 314 -27.39 -5.37 4.50
N THR A 315 -26.69 -5.47 3.37
CA THR A 315 -26.87 -4.58 2.21
C THR A 315 -28.31 -4.61 1.71
N PHE A 316 -28.89 -5.79 1.56
CA PHE A 316 -30.27 -5.95 1.12
C PHE A 316 -31.26 -5.28 2.09
N VAL A 317 -31.07 -5.48 3.40
CA VAL A 317 -31.90 -4.85 4.44
C VAL A 317 -31.79 -3.33 4.40
N ILE A 318 -30.57 -2.78 4.32
CA ILE A 318 -30.34 -1.33 4.23
C ILE A 318 -30.98 -0.76 2.96
N TYR A 319 -30.78 -1.41 1.81
CA TYR A 319 -31.34 -0.97 0.55
C TYR A 319 -32.87 -0.90 0.61
N ARG A 320 -33.52 -1.92 1.18
CA ARG A 320 -34.97 -1.95 1.39
C ARG A 320 -35.43 -0.80 2.29
N ILE A 321 -34.79 -0.61 3.44
CA ILE A 321 -35.10 0.49 4.37
C ILE A 321 -35.03 1.85 3.65
N LEU A 322 -33.97 2.11 2.89
CA LEU A 322 -33.79 3.38 2.18
C LEU A 322 -34.81 3.59 1.07
N ARG A 323 -35.23 2.50 0.40
CA ARG A 323 -36.30 2.56 -0.61
C ARG A 323 -37.66 2.88 0.02
N GLU A 324 -37.99 2.26 1.15
CA GLU A 324 -39.21 2.56 1.91
C GLU A 324 -39.23 4.02 2.40
N LEU A 325 -38.07 4.55 2.80
CA LEU A 325 -37.89 5.97 3.16
C LEU A 325 -37.86 6.94 1.97
N LYS A 326 -37.96 6.44 0.73
CA LYS A 326 -37.85 7.22 -0.52
C LYS A 326 -36.51 7.97 -0.68
N GLU A 327 -35.47 7.53 0.02
CA GLU A 327 -34.11 8.08 -0.04
C GLU A 327 -33.34 7.47 -1.23
N THR A 328 -33.80 7.74 -2.45
CA THR A 328 -33.29 7.11 -3.69
C THR A 328 -31.79 7.35 -3.87
N GLY A 329 -31.30 8.55 -3.58
CA GLY A 329 -29.87 8.88 -3.65
C GLY A 329 -29.01 8.01 -2.72
N LEU A 330 -29.47 7.77 -1.48
CA LEU A 330 -28.77 6.93 -0.52
C LEU A 330 -28.83 5.45 -0.91
N SER A 331 -29.99 4.97 -1.40
CA SER A 331 -30.11 3.58 -1.87
C SER A 331 -29.15 3.27 -3.03
N LYS A 332 -29.00 4.21 -3.97
CA LYS A 332 -28.02 4.09 -5.06
C LYS A 332 -26.59 4.13 -4.51
N LEU A 333 -26.33 4.96 -3.50
CA LEU A 333 -25.00 5.11 -2.91
C LEU A 333 -24.53 3.82 -2.20
N VAL A 334 -25.46 3.07 -1.59
CA VAL A 334 -25.17 1.74 -1.03
C VAL A 334 -24.80 0.75 -2.12
N VAL A 335 -25.56 0.72 -3.22
CA VAL A 335 -25.23 -0.13 -4.39
C VAL A 335 -23.87 0.25 -4.98
N PHE A 336 -23.59 1.55 -5.11
CA PHE A 336 -22.30 2.07 -5.52
C PHE A 336 -21.17 1.59 -4.60
N SER A 337 -21.33 1.63 -3.27
CA SER A 337 -20.30 1.15 -2.35
C SER A 337 -19.95 -0.32 -2.55
N ILE A 338 -20.96 -1.19 -2.69
CA ILE A 338 -20.72 -2.64 -2.86
C ILE A 338 -20.07 -2.93 -4.22
N ILE A 339 -20.51 -2.26 -5.28
CA ILE A 339 -19.92 -2.40 -6.60
C ILE A 339 -18.48 -1.90 -6.61
N LEU A 340 -18.19 -0.75 -5.99
CA LEU A 340 -16.83 -0.22 -5.88
C LEU A 340 -15.90 -1.20 -5.15
N ILE A 341 -16.33 -1.77 -4.02
CA ILE A 341 -15.53 -2.74 -3.27
C ILE A 341 -15.28 -3.99 -4.12
N THR A 342 -16.35 -4.56 -4.70
CA THR A 342 -16.28 -5.78 -5.54
C THR A 342 -15.38 -5.58 -6.76
N GLU A 343 -15.59 -4.52 -7.53
CA GLU A 343 -14.86 -4.28 -8.77
C GLU A 343 -13.41 -3.87 -8.50
N SER A 344 -13.11 -3.19 -7.38
CA SER A 344 -11.71 -2.89 -7.02
C SER A 344 -10.86 -4.16 -6.84
N ALA A 345 -11.48 -5.31 -6.60
CA ALA A 345 -10.80 -6.59 -6.51
C ALA A 345 -10.27 -7.11 -7.86
N LEU A 346 -10.81 -6.63 -8.99
CA LEU A 346 -10.45 -7.10 -10.33
C LEU A 346 -8.97 -6.88 -10.64
N SER A 347 -8.40 -5.78 -10.13
CA SER A 347 -6.99 -5.45 -10.31
C SER A 347 -6.06 -6.51 -9.71
N TYR A 348 -6.53 -7.26 -8.72
CA TYR A 348 -5.72 -8.26 -8.02
C TYR A 348 -5.84 -9.68 -8.59
N ILE A 349 -6.72 -9.88 -9.57
CA ILE A 349 -6.87 -11.18 -10.26
C ILE A 349 -5.55 -11.55 -10.95
N PHE A 350 -4.88 -10.56 -11.54
CA PHE A 350 -3.68 -10.72 -12.35
C PHE A 350 -2.37 -10.59 -11.56
N VAL A 351 -2.43 -10.44 -10.23
CA VAL A 351 -1.22 -10.41 -9.39
C VAL A 351 -0.48 -11.73 -9.53
N PRO A 352 0.77 -11.73 -10.01
CA PRO A 352 1.41 -12.98 -10.36
C PRO A 352 2.05 -13.69 -9.16
N GLY A 353 2.50 -14.93 -9.38
CA GLY A 353 3.20 -15.72 -8.38
C GLY A 353 2.34 -16.08 -7.16
N ARG A 354 3.03 -16.45 -6.07
CA ARG A 354 2.41 -16.78 -4.77
C ARG A 354 1.67 -15.58 -4.17
N ALA A 355 2.06 -14.36 -4.54
CA ALA A 355 1.41 -13.14 -4.09
C ALA A 355 -0.06 -13.03 -4.52
N GLY A 356 -0.47 -13.71 -5.59
CA GLY A 356 -1.89 -13.74 -5.96
C GLY A 356 -2.75 -14.73 -5.15
N PHE A 357 -2.18 -15.46 -4.19
CA PHE A 357 -2.92 -16.41 -3.33
C PHE A 357 -3.13 -15.93 -1.90
N PHE A 358 -2.89 -14.65 -1.62
CA PHE A 358 -3.12 -14.11 -0.28
C PHE A 358 -4.58 -14.26 0.15
N SER A 359 -4.83 -15.04 1.20
CA SER A 359 -6.13 -15.10 1.87
C SER A 359 -6.40 -13.82 2.67
N ILE A 360 -5.35 -13.19 3.20
CA ILE A 360 -5.39 -11.87 3.84
C ILE A 360 -4.77 -10.84 2.89
N LEU A 361 -5.58 -9.91 2.43
CA LEU A 361 -5.17 -8.83 1.54
C LEU A 361 -4.35 -7.79 2.31
N PRO A 362 -3.14 -7.45 1.83
CA PRO A 362 -2.38 -6.35 2.40
C PRO A 362 -3.18 -5.06 2.48
N SER A 363 -3.07 -4.35 3.60
CA SER A 363 -3.80 -3.10 3.90
C SER A 363 -3.79 -2.08 2.74
N ARG A 364 -2.66 -1.93 2.03
CA ARG A 364 -2.53 -0.99 0.90
C ARG A 364 -3.54 -1.27 -0.22
N TYR A 365 -3.90 -2.53 -0.47
CA TYR A 365 -4.84 -2.91 -1.53
C TYR A 365 -6.31 -2.57 -1.20
N LEU A 366 -6.60 -2.26 0.06
CA LEU A 366 -7.93 -1.94 0.55
C LEU A 366 -8.25 -0.44 0.49
N TYR A 367 -7.36 0.42 -0.01
CA TYR A 367 -7.54 1.88 0.01
C TYR A 367 -8.67 2.40 -0.89
N ILE A 368 -8.82 1.86 -2.09
CA ILE A 368 -9.95 2.23 -2.95
C ILE A 368 -11.24 1.62 -2.39
N ALA A 369 -11.18 0.36 -1.92
CA ALA A 369 -12.30 -0.30 -1.28
C ALA A 369 -12.77 0.44 -0.01
N SER A 370 -11.87 1.09 0.73
CA SER A 370 -12.23 1.82 1.95
C SER A 370 -13.09 3.07 1.69
N ILE A 371 -13.08 3.60 0.46
CA ILE A 371 -14.07 4.60 0.03
C ILE A 371 -15.47 4.00 0.07
N GLY A 372 -15.64 2.81 -0.54
CA GLY A 372 -16.90 2.07 -0.52
C GLY A 372 -17.28 1.65 0.90
N ALA A 373 -16.34 1.13 1.68
CA ALA A 373 -16.56 0.71 3.06
C ALA A 373 -17.02 1.89 3.95
N SER A 374 -16.39 3.05 3.83
CA SER A 374 -16.75 4.26 4.59
C SER A 374 -18.15 4.76 4.26
N ILE A 375 -18.53 4.72 2.97
CA ILE A 375 -19.89 4.98 2.49
C ILE A 375 -20.87 3.98 3.12
N PHE A 376 -20.57 2.68 3.00
CA PHE A 376 -21.44 1.60 3.44
C PHE A 376 -21.74 1.70 4.94
N VAL A 377 -20.71 1.79 5.79
CA VAL A 377 -20.86 1.88 7.25
C VAL A 377 -21.68 3.11 7.64
N SER A 378 -21.37 4.27 7.06
CA SER A 378 -22.06 5.52 7.40
C SER A 378 -23.54 5.48 7.02
N VAL A 379 -23.86 4.91 5.85
CA VAL A 379 -25.26 4.77 5.40
C VAL A 379 -26.00 3.68 6.18
N ALA A 380 -25.34 2.57 6.51
CA ALA A 380 -25.88 1.49 7.33
C ALA A 380 -26.33 2.00 8.70
N LEU A 381 -25.45 2.74 9.39
CA LEU A 381 -25.77 3.33 10.70
C LEU A 381 -26.89 4.37 10.60
N TYR A 382 -26.91 5.17 9.54
CA TYR A 382 -28.00 6.12 9.31
C TYR A 382 -29.35 5.40 9.12
N ALA A 383 -29.38 4.34 8.31
CA ALA A 383 -30.58 3.54 8.05
C ALA A 383 -31.08 2.85 9.34
N PHE A 384 -30.16 2.26 10.11
CA PHE A 384 -30.45 1.66 11.42
C PHE A 384 -31.11 2.66 12.37
N TRP A 385 -30.49 3.83 12.59
CA TRP A 385 -31.04 4.82 13.50
C TRP A 385 -32.34 5.44 13.01
N THR A 386 -32.58 5.47 11.69
CA THR A 386 -33.87 5.93 11.14
C THR A 386 -35.00 4.98 11.54
N GLN A 387 -34.73 3.67 11.58
CA GLN A 387 -35.69 2.66 12.06
C GLN A 387 -35.89 2.74 13.58
N VAL A 388 -34.80 2.82 14.34
CA VAL A 388 -34.84 2.86 15.82
C VAL A 388 -35.54 4.12 16.33
N ALA A 389 -35.24 5.29 15.75
CA ALA A 389 -35.74 6.55 16.26
C ALA A 389 -37.24 6.77 15.97
N ARG A 390 -37.87 6.01 15.07
CA ARG A 390 -39.30 6.09 14.70
C ARG A 390 -39.81 7.54 14.52
N GLY A 391 -39.01 8.38 13.84
CA GLY A 391 -39.35 9.80 13.58
C GLY A 391 -38.85 10.81 14.63
N GLN A 392 -38.28 10.35 15.77
CA GLN A 392 -37.68 11.23 16.77
C GLN A 392 -36.33 11.78 16.28
N ARG A 393 -36.35 12.96 15.66
CA ARG A 393 -35.17 13.58 15.04
C ARG A 393 -33.96 13.72 15.99
N LYS A 394 -34.19 14.06 17.26
CA LYS A 394 -33.10 14.21 18.25
C LYS A 394 -32.41 12.87 18.52
N LEU A 395 -33.19 11.79 18.69
CA LEU A 395 -32.68 10.44 18.90
C LEU A 395 -31.94 9.92 17.66
N LEU A 396 -32.49 10.17 16.45
CA LEU A 396 -31.83 9.82 15.18
C LEU A 396 -30.44 10.46 15.08
N ILE A 397 -30.37 11.79 15.19
CA ILE A 397 -29.10 12.52 15.01
C ILE A 397 -28.13 12.17 16.15
N GLY A 398 -28.60 12.16 17.40
CA GLY A 398 -27.76 11.84 18.56
C GLY A 398 -27.19 10.42 18.48
N GLY A 399 -28.06 9.43 18.29
CA GLY A 399 -27.66 8.03 18.15
C GLY A 399 -26.70 7.81 16.98
N TYR A 400 -27.03 8.35 15.80
CA TYR A 400 -26.16 8.26 14.63
C TYR A 400 -24.76 8.85 14.88
N MET A 401 -24.69 10.07 15.43
CA MET A 401 -23.42 10.74 15.69
C MET A 401 -22.59 10.01 16.76
N VAL A 402 -23.22 9.47 17.80
CA VAL A 402 -22.55 8.66 18.83
C VAL A 402 -21.99 7.37 18.21
N SER A 403 -22.79 6.63 17.44
CA SER A 403 -22.32 5.40 16.77
C SER A 403 -21.16 5.69 15.81
N MET A 404 -21.26 6.75 14.99
CA MET A 404 -20.16 7.17 14.12
C MET A 404 -18.91 7.59 14.91
N GLY A 405 -19.08 8.28 16.04
CA GLY A 405 -17.99 8.65 16.93
C GLY A 405 -17.26 7.44 17.49
N ILE A 406 -18.00 6.42 17.95
CA ILE A 406 -17.41 5.15 18.44
C ILE A 406 -16.62 4.46 17.32
N VAL A 407 -17.22 4.30 16.14
CA VAL A 407 -16.53 3.66 14.99
C VAL A 407 -15.26 4.43 14.61
N ALA A 408 -15.32 5.77 14.54
CA ALA A 408 -14.16 6.59 14.23
C ALA A 408 -13.06 6.49 15.31
N LEU A 409 -13.43 6.44 16.59
CA LEU A 409 -12.49 6.27 17.70
C LEU A 409 -11.80 4.90 17.68
N LEU A 410 -12.53 3.83 17.34
CA LEU A 410 -11.95 2.49 17.18
C LEU A 410 -10.92 2.46 16.05
N HIS A 411 -11.26 3.02 14.89
CA HIS A 411 -10.32 3.12 13.77
C HIS A 411 -9.13 4.03 14.10
N TYR A 412 -9.35 5.17 14.75
CA TYR A 412 -8.25 6.03 15.20
C TYR A 412 -7.32 5.32 16.18
N GLY A 413 -7.84 4.58 17.16
CA GLY A 413 -7.05 3.82 18.12
C GLY A 413 -6.17 2.76 17.44
N ASN A 414 -6.78 1.97 16.54
CA ASN A 414 -6.05 0.97 15.75
C ASN A 414 -4.97 1.63 14.87
N LEU A 415 -5.30 2.75 14.22
CA LEU A 415 -4.36 3.50 13.39
C LEU A 415 -3.17 4.03 14.22
N GLN A 416 -3.41 4.60 15.40
CA GLN A 416 -2.32 5.07 16.27
C GLN A 416 -1.43 3.91 16.71
N HIS A 417 -2.01 2.78 17.10
CA HIS A 417 -1.25 1.60 17.49
C HIS A 417 -0.31 1.14 16.37
N THR A 418 -0.80 1.08 15.13
CA THR A 418 0.02 0.71 13.97
C THR A 418 1.10 1.74 13.65
N ILE A 419 0.78 3.04 13.65
CA ILE A 419 1.76 4.11 13.40
C ILE A 419 2.87 4.10 14.44
N GLN A 420 2.54 3.86 15.72
CA GLN A 420 3.52 3.75 16.80
C GLN A 420 4.43 2.54 16.60
N GLY A 421 3.88 1.39 16.21
CA GLY A 421 4.66 0.20 15.87
C GLY A 421 5.66 0.46 14.75
N PHE A 422 5.23 1.10 13.65
CA PHE A 422 6.13 1.46 12.55
C PHE A 422 7.17 2.51 12.96
N ALA A 423 6.81 3.47 13.82
CA ALA A 423 7.75 4.47 14.31
C ALA A 423 8.84 3.85 15.20
N ALA A 424 8.48 2.88 16.05
CA ALA A 424 9.43 2.17 16.89
C ALA A 424 10.45 1.37 16.05
N VAL A 425 9.95 0.58 15.09
CA VAL A 425 10.80 -0.19 14.16
C VAL A 425 11.64 0.75 13.29
N GLY A 426 11.07 1.85 12.81
CA GLY A 426 11.77 2.84 12.01
C GLY A 426 12.90 3.53 12.78
N THR A 427 12.67 3.86 14.06
CA THR A 427 13.69 4.46 14.94
C THR A 427 14.87 3.51 15.13
N LEU A 428 14.60 2.23 15.39
CA LEU A 428 15.62 1.20 15.53
C LEU A 428 16.46 1.00 14.25
N ARG A 429 15.81 0.96 13.09
CA ARG A 429 16.54 0.85 11.80
C ARG A 429 17.42 2.06 11.53
N LYS A 430 16.89 3.25 11.82
CA LYS A 430 17.65 4.50 11.69
C LYS A 430 18.84 4.52 12.66
N SER A 431 18.68 3.99 13.88
CA SER A 431 19.77 3.95 14.85
C SER A 431 20.91 3.05 14.40
N PHE A 432 20.65 1.91 13.73
CA PHE A 432 21.72 1.09 13.16
C PHE A 432 22.55 1.86 12.13
N LEU A 433 21.90 2.48 11.13
CA LEU A 433 22.58 3.25 10.09
C LEU A 433 23.34 4.45 10.67
N THR A 434 22.78 5.08 11.70
CA THR A 434 23.39 6.24 12.36
C THR A 434 24.59 5.82 13.22
N ALA A 435 24.49 4.71 13.95
CA ALA A 435 25.57 4.20 14.81
C ALA A 435 26.80 3.79 13.99
N ILE A 436 26.60 3.09 12.86
CA ILE A 436 27.73 2.73 11.98
C ILE A 436 28.39 4.01 11.44
N ARG A 437 27.58 4.98 11.00
CA ARG A 437 28.09 6.26 10.47
C ARG A 437 28.76 7.15 11.51
N SER A 438 28.31 7.12 12.76
CA SER A 438 28.96 7.90 13.84
C SER A 438 30.30 7.31 14.23
N ASN A 439 30.44 5.98 14.20
CA ASN A 439 31.70 5.30 14.55
C ASN A 439 32.68 5.28 13.37
N HIS A 440 32.17 5.26 12.14
CA HIS A 440 32.95 5.23 10.90
C HIS A 440 32.43 6.27 9.90
N GLU A 441 32.76 7.54 10.12
CA GLU A 441 32.30 8.64 9.27
C GLU A 441 32.75 8.47 7.80
N THR A 442 33.98 8.00 7.61
CA THR A 442 34.56 7.67 6.30
C THR A 442 34.91 6.19 6.22
N LEU A 443 34.55 5.54 5.12
CA LEU A 443 34.77 4.11 4.94
C LEU A 443 36.08 3.82 4.18
N PRO A 444 36.82 2.76 4.56
CA PRO A 444 38.00 2.29 3.83
C PRO A 444 37.68 1.96 2.37
N LYS A 445 38.61 2.22 1.43
CA LYS A 445 38.38 2.00 -0.02
C LYS A 445 37.81 0.63 -0.37
N ARG A 446 38.18 -0.42 0.35
CA ARG A 446 37.69 -1.79 0.19
C ARG A 446 36.98 -2.21 1.47
N VAL A 447 35.77 -1.71 1.72
CA VAL A 447 35.10 -1.89 3.02
C VAL A 447 34.25 -3.15 3.05
N VAL A 448 34.26 -3.85 4.17
CA VAL A 448 33.29 -4.90 4.49
C VAL A 448 32.65 -4.61 5.84
N VAL A 449 31.32 -4.60 5.87
CA VAL A 449 30.54 -4.47 7.09
C VAL A 449 30.01 -5.84 7.50
N TYR A 450 30.39 -6.28 8.70
CA TYR A 450 29.91 -7.49 9.33
C TYR A 450 28.91 -7.15 10.42
N THR A 451 27.77 -7.83 10.44
CA THR A 451 26.79 -7.69 11.54
C THR A 451 26.37 -9.02 12.10
N LYS A 452 26.41 -9.13 13.43
CA LYS A 452 25.93 -10.30 14.19
C LYS A 452 24.62 -9.95 14.90
N SER A 453 23.69 -10.90 14.96
CA SER A 453 22.44 -10.78 15.74
C SER A 453 22.24 -12.03 16.59
N ASP A 454 21.60 -11.89 17.75
CA ASP A 454 21.17 -13.01 18.60
C ASP A 454 19.71 -13.42 18.38
N THR A 455 19.00 -12.72 17.49
CA THR A 455 17.55 -12.85 17.29
C THR A 455 17.19 -13.12 15.84
N VAL A 456 16.18 -13.96 15.63
CA VAL A 456 15.61 -14.26 14.31
C VAL A 456 14.42 -13.32 14.08
N HIS A 457 14.37 -12.69 12.90
CA HIS A 457 13.28 -11.79 12.52
C HIS A 457 12.58 -12.24 11.23
N TYR A 458 11.34 -11.76 11.06
CA TYR A 458 10.50 -11.93 9.85
C TYR A 458 10.31 -13.39 9.38
N GLY A 459 10.19 -14.32 10.32
CA GLY A 459 9.94 -15.73 10.00
C GLY A 459 11.09 -16.42 9.26
N SER A 460 12.33 -15.92 9.42
CA SER A 460 13.50 -16.63 8.91
C SER A 460 13.61 -18.01 9.57
N PRO A 461 14.22 -19.00 8.90
CA PRO A 461 14.50 -20.30 9.50
C PRO A 461 15.25 -20.19 10.82
N ASN A 462 15.06 -21.16 11.72
CA ASN A 462 15.85 -21.24 12.95
C ASN A 462 17.34 -21.29 12.61
N GLY A 463 18.14 -20.43 13.25
CA GLY A 463 19.57 -20.27 12.97
C GLY A 463 19.92 -19.13 11.99
N GLU A 464 18.94 -18.57 11.27
CA GLU A 464 19.13 -17.40 10.40
C GLU A 464 18.96 -16.09 11.18
N TYR A 465 19.96 -15.79 12.02
CA TYR A 465 19.99 -14.55 12.78
C TYR A 465 20.18 -13.34 11.86
N THR A 466 19.32 -12.35 12.02
CA THR A 466 19.26 -11.17 11.16
C THR A 466 19.00 -9.92 11.97
N LEU A 467 19.31 -8.75 11.42
CA LEU A 467 18.82 -7.49 11.98
C LEU A 467 17.31 -7.34 11.69
N PRO A 468 16.56 -6.54 12.46
CA PRO A 468 15.13 -6.27 12.22
C PRO A 468 14.90 -5.33 11.01
N VAL A 469 15.41 -5.73 9.84
CA VAL A 469 15.22 -5.11 8.52
C VAL A 469 14.52 -6.07 7.56
N GLN A 470 13.69 -5.51 6.66
CA GLN A 470 12.91 -6.29 5.70
C GLN A 470 13.61 -6.43 4.33
N SER A 471 14.53 -5.51 4.02
CA SER A 471 15.46 -5.57 2.88
C SER A 471 16.87 -5.91 3.36
N GLY A 472 17.76 -6.22 2.41
CA GLY A 472 19.17 -6.47 2.67
C GLY A 472 19.84 -5.25 3.27
N PHE A 473 20.41 -5.41 4.47
CA PHE A 473 21.04 -4.32 5.20
C PHE A 473 22.28 -3.78 4.47
N GLY A 474 22.98 -4.63 3.72
CA GLY A 474 24.11 -4.24 2.88
C GLY A 474 23.74 -3.15 1.87
N GLN A 475 22.61 -3.31 1.15
CA GLN A 475 22.15 -2.26 0.24
C GLN A 475 21.71 -1.00 1.00
N MET A 476 21.03 -1.14 2.14
CA MET A 476 20.64 0.02 2.96
C MET A 476 21.85 0.86 3.34
N LEU A 477 22.95 0.22 3.77
CA LEU A 477 24.21 0.88 4.08
C LEU A 477 24.85 1.51 2.86
N LEU A 478 24.92 0.78 1.74
CA LEU A 478 25.49 1.28 0.49
C LEU A 478 24.79 2.57 0.04
N VAL A 479 23.45 2.57 0.03
CA VAL A 479 22.63 3.74 -0.30
C VAL A 479 22.82 4.86 0.71
N TRP A 480 22.85 4.54 2.01
CA TRP A 480 23.02 5.53 3.09
C TRP A 480 24.36 6.27 3.02
N TYR A 481 25.44 5.57 2.69
CA TYR A 481 26.79 6.13 2.59
C TYR A 481 27.08 6.79 1.24
N ASP A 482 26.29 6.57 0.19
CA ASP A 482 26.57 7.15 -1.14
C ASP A 482 26.59 8.68 -1.14
N ALA A 483 25.87 9.30 -0.19
CA ALA A 483 25.86 10.75 0.00
C ALA A 483 27.24 11.33 0.35
N THR A 484 28.13 10.54 0.97
CA THR A 484 29.48 10.97 1.38
C THR A 484 30.58 10.23 0.62
N GLU A 485 30.42 8.94 0.36
CA GLU A 485 31.45 8.09 -0.26
C GLU A 485 31.42 8.10 -1.78
N HIS A 486 30.28 8.48 -2.39
CA HIS A 486 30.08 8.51 -3.84
C HIS A 486 30.52 7.22 -4.55
N PHE A 487 29.89 6.09 -4.19
CA PHE A 487 30.21 4.78 -4.73
C PHE A 487 30.02 4.70 -6.25
N PRO A 488 30.84 3.91 -6.97
CA PRO A 488 30.69 3.70 -8.42
C PRO A 488 29.39 2.95 -8.77
N ALA A 489 28.89 3.15 -10.00
CA ALA A 489 27.61 2.62 -10.46
C ALA A 489 27.48 1.09 -10.34
N CYS A 490 28.54 0.32 -10.61
CA CYS A 490 28.50 -1.15 -10.58
C CYS A 490 28.26 -1.74 -9.17
N LEU A 491 28.39 -0.95 -8.10
CA LEU A 491 27.96 -1.36 -6.76
C LEU A 491 26.44 -1.27 -6.56
N PHE A 492 25.71 -0.60 -7.45
CA PHE A 492 24.24 -0.54 -7.42
C PHE A 492 23.58 -1.42 -8.50
N GLU A 493 24.39 -1.96 -9.41
CA GLU A 493 23.93 -2.80 -10.51
C GLU A 493 23.27 -4.09 -9.99
N LYS A 494 22.17 -4.50 -10.64
CA LYS A 494 21.42 -5.74 -10.32
C LYS A 494 20.95 -5.81 -8.86
N LEU A 495 20.57 -4.67 -8.29
CA LEU A 495 20.08 -4.59 -6.92
C LEU A 495 21.05 -5.26 -5.92
N TYR A 496 22.35 -5.03 -6.10
CA TYR A 496 23.39 -5.59 -5.25
C TYR A 496 23.06 -5.43 -3.76
N LEU A 497 23.11 -6.55 -3.03
CA LEU A 497 22.79 -6.68 -1.60
C LEU A 497 21.35 -6.27 -1.20
N TYR A 498 20.38 -6.24 -2.13
CA TYR A 498 18.98 -5.91 -1.83
C TYR A 498 18.23 -7.04 -1.13
N GLU A 499 18.46 -8.29 -1.55
CA GLU A 499 17.76 -9.44 -0.97
C GLU A 499 18.09 -9.56 0.51
N ARG A 500 17.08 -9.82 1.36
CA ARG A 500 17.20 -9.73 2.82
C ARG A 500 18.35 -10.57 3.41
N LEU A 501 18.62 -11.72 2.81
CA LEU A 501 19.64 -12.68 3.27
C LEU A 501 20.96 -12.59 2.47
N SER A 502 21.07 -11.69 1.50
CA SER A 502 22.26 -11.54 0.65
C SER A 502 23.50 -11.16 1.47
N GLN A 503 24.63 -11.76 1.11
CA GLN A 503 25.95 -11.55 1.68
C GLN A 503 26.98 -11.74 0.58
N GLU A 504 27.77 -10.71 0.30
CA GLU A 504 28.72 -10.72 -0.81
C GLU A 504 29.69 -9.54 -0.63
N TYR A 505 30.79 -9.59 -1.37
CA TYR A 505 31.72 -8.48 -1.57
C TYR A 505 31.92 -8.25 -3.08
N ARG A 506 31.95 -6.99 -3.51
CA ARG A 506 32.16 -6.61 -4.91
C ARG A 506 33.17 -5.49 -5.00
N GLU A 507 34.09 -5.60 -5.95
CA GLU A 507 35.03 -4.54 -6.34
C GLU A 507 34.63 -3.88 -7.65
N CYS A 508 34.84 -2.57 -7.70
CA CYS A 508 34.48 -1.67 -8.78
C CYS A 508 35.62 -0.67 -8.97
N GLY A 509 36.62 -1.07 -9.75
CA GLY A 509 37.87 -0.31 -9.88
C GLY A 509 38.60 -0.23 -8.53
N ALA A 510 38.90 0.98 -8.06
CA ALA A 510 39.62 1.19 -6.79
C ALA A 510 38.72 1.16 -5.53
N ARG A 511 37.43 0.85 -5.68
CA ARG A 511 36.46 0.84 -4.58
C ARG A 511 35.82 -0.53 -4.45
N GLY A 512 35.72 -1.03 -3.23
CA GLY A 512 35.00 -2.25 -2.90
C GLY A 512 34.03 -2.03 -1.74
N PHE A 513 32.93 -2.78 -1.76
CA PHE A 513 31.92 -2.78 -0.70
C PHE A 513 31.41 -4.21 -0.52
N GLY A 514 31.22 -4.63 0.72
CA GLY A 514 30.59 -5.90 1.03
C GLY A 514 29.87 -5.91 2.37
N TYR A 515 29.00 -6.89 2.52
CA TYR A 515 28.21 -7.08 3.73
C TYR A 515 28.08 -8.56 4.07
N PHE A 516 28.32 -8.90 5.34
CA PHE A 516 28.23 -10.26 5.84
C PHE A 516 27.52 -10.35 7.20
N ARG A 517 26.91 -11.49 7.43
CA ARG A 517 26.21 -11.90 8.67
C ARG A 517 26.84 -13.17 9.25
N GLU A 518 27.31 -14.05 8.38
CA GLU A 518 28.01 -15.28 8.67
C GLU A 518 29.52 -15.05 8.65
N LYS A 519 30.18 -15.44 9.73
CA LYS A 519 31.62 -15.22 9.90
C LYS A 519 32.46 -16.05 8.92
N ASP A 520 32.03 -17.27 8.60
CA ASP A 520 32.78 -18.14 7.69
C ASP A 520 32.83 -17.57 6.27
N LYS A 521 31.70 -17.06 5.76
CA LYS A 521 31.62 -16.36 4.47
C LYS A 521 32.46 -15.07 4.44
N LEU A 522 32.48 -14.34 5.55
CA LEU A 522 33.36 -13.19 5.70
C LEU A 522 34.84 -13.60 5.60
N LEU A 523 35.23 -14.67 6.29
CA LEU A 523 36.61 -15.18 6.27
C LEU A 523 37.03 -15.64 4.87
N GLU A 524 36.11 -16.30 4.14
CA GLU A 524 36.31 -16.66 2.74
C GLU A 524 36.57 -15.42 1.87
N ALA A 525 35.71 -14.40 1.97
CA ALA A 525 35.88 -13.16 1.20
C ALA A 525 37.16 -12.39 1.57
N VAL A 526 37.56 -12.37 2.85
CA VAL A 526 38.82 -11.75 3.29
C VAL A 526 40.02 -12.40 2.61
N ARG A 527 40.01 -13.74 2.49
CA ARG A 527 41.07 -14.51 1.85
C ARG A 527 41.06 -14.36 0.34
N GLU A 528 39.88 -14.46 -0.28
CA GLU A 528 39.70 -14.39 -1.73
C GLU A 528 40.12 -13.03 -2.30
N PHE A 529 39.70 -11.93 -1.65
CA PHE A 529 39.92 -10.57 -2.14
C PHE A 529 41.14 -9.87 -1.49
N GLY A 530 41.89 -10.58 -0.63
CA GLY A 530 43.06 -10.03 0.06
C GLY A 530 42.73 -8.74 0.83
N LEU A 531 41.65 -8.79 1.62
CA LEU A 531 41.16 -7.64 2.37
C LEU A 531 42.04 -7.38 3.60
N PRO A 532 42.55 -6.15 3.79
CA PRO A 532 43.39 -5.83 4.93
C PRO A 532 42.54 -5.65 6.20
N ARG A 533 43.18 -5.62 7.37
CA ARG A 533 42.48 -5.58 8.66
C ARG A 533 41.58 -4.35 8.80
N GLU A 534 42.06 -3.19 8.36
CA GLU A 534 41.36 -1.91 8.41
C GLU A 534 40.09 -1.86 7.56
N SER A 535 39.94 -2.79 6.61
CA SER A 535 38.76 -2.90 5.76
C SER A 535 37.53 -3.46 6.46
N ILE A 536 37.71 -4.12 7.61
CA ILE A 536 36.66 -4.85 8.30
C ILE A 536 36.06 -4.00 9.42
N ILE A 537 34.75 -3.81 9.35
CA ILE A 537 33.92 -3.11 10.34
C ILE A 537 32.90 -4.12 10.89
N GLY A 538 32.73 -4.20 12.21
CA GLY A 538 31.91 -5.22 12.86
C GLY A 538 30.92 -4.63 13.85
N PHE A 539 29.66 -5.08 13.81
CA PHE A 539 28.63 -4.69 14.78
C PHE A 539 27.85 -5.90 15.31
N SER A 540 27.39 -5.83 16.56
CA SER A 540 26.53 -6.83 17.17
C SER A 540 25.23 -6.22 17.65
N TYR A 541 24.11 -6.88 17.34
CA TYR A 541 22.79 -6.53 17.82
C TYR A 541 22.30 -7.57 18.83
N SER A 542 21.90 -7.12 20.02
CA SER A 542 21.13 -7.95 20.96
C SER A 542 19.66 -7.57 20.92
N GLY A 543 18.81 -8.47 20.40
CA GLY A 543 17.37 -8.26 20.34
C GLY A 543 16.70 -8.25 21.71
N LYS A 544 17.29 -8.89 22.73
CA LYS A 544 16.78 -8.81 24.11
C LYS A 544 17.02 -7.45 24.75
N ARG A 545 18.20 -6.87 24.55
CA ARG A 545 18.58 -5.57 25.12
C ARG A 545 18.21 -4.38 24.23
N GLN A 546 17.91 -4.65 22.95
CA GLN A 546 17.74 -3.64 21.90
C GLN A 546 18.99 -2.75 21.75
N GLU A 547 20.16 -3.34 21.97
CA GLU A 547 21.47 -2.67 21.93
C GLU A 547 22.21 -3.04 20.64
N PHE A 548 22.90 -2.05 20.05
CA PHE A 548 23.69 -2.22 18.84
C PHE A 548 25.09 -1.68 19.09
N GLU A 549 26.05 -2.59 19.19
CA GLU A 549 27.41 -2.33 19.68
C GLU A 549 28.45 -2.54 18.59
N ASP A 550 29.51 -1.74 18.64
CA ASP A 550 30.66 -1.86 17.76
C ASP A 550 31.61 -2.94 18.28
N ILE A 551 31.78 -4.00 17.49
CA ILE A 551 32.67 -5.13 17.78
C ILE A 551 33.81 -5.20 16.76
N THR A 552 34.11 -4.11 16.06
CA THR A 552 35.12 -4.05 15.00
C THR A 552 36.48 -4.60 15.45
N GLY A 553 36.94 -4.17 16.63
CA GLY A 553 38.22 -4.62 17.18
C GLY A 553 38.26 -6.11 17.51
N GLU A 554 37.14 -6.70 17.94
CA GLU A 554 37.02 -8.13 18.24
C GLU A 554 37.05 -8.94 16.95
N VAL A 555 36.22 -8.57 15.98
CA VAL A 555 36.13 -9.24 14.67
C VAL A 555 37.47 -9.20 13.95
N GLN A 556 38.16 -8.06 13.97
CA GLN A 556 39.50 -7.93 13.38
C GLN A 556 40.54 -8.83 14.06
N LYS A 557 40.54 -8.94 15.40
CA LYS A 557 41.47 -9.84 16.12
C LYS A 557 41.20 -11.30 15.79
N GLU A 558 39.94 -11.67 15.61
CA GLU A 558 39.56 -13.05 15.29
C GLU A 558 39.86 -13.45 13.84
N LEU A 559 39.80 -12.52 12.89
CA LEU A 559 40.09 -12.79 11.48
C LEU A 559 41.59 -12.71 11.13
N PHE A 560 42.33 -11.89 11.87
CA PHE A 560 43.76 -11.63 11.68
C PHE A 560 44.52 -11.91 13.00
N PRO A 561 44.67 -13.19 13.38
CA PRO A 561 45.34 -13.60 14.61
C PRO A 561 46.83 -13.28 14.64
#